data_AF-A0A2G7LU43-F1
#
_entry.id   AF-A0A2G7LU43-F1
#
_cell.length_a   1.000
_cell.length_b   1.000
_cell.length_c   1.000
_cell.angle_alpha   90.00
_cell.angle_beta   90.00
_cell.angle_gamma   90.00
#
_symmetry.space_group_name_H-M   'P 1'
#
loop_
_entity.id
_entity.type
_entity.pdbx_description
1 polymer ?
#
loop_
_entity_poly.entity_id
_entity_poly.type
_entity_poly.pdbx_seq_one_letter_code
_entity_poly.pdbx_strand_id
1 'polypeptide(L)'
;MNTDELLNWASTNDIIERAKKAFWSYMENYKMEEPDEYRELFNNVDLNLLDTNISKISLTISYRFDEPISFVSVFIEIIYEEEELCIYESLFSLDGSELDDYLRMTN
;
A
#
# COMPACT_ATOMS: atom_id res chain seq x y z
N MET A 1 -10.27 -3.47 -18.72
CA MET A 1 -9.37 -4.52 -18.21
C MET A 1 -10.21 -5.51 -17.41
N ASN A 2 -10.23 -6.77 -17.80
CA ASN A 2 -10.81 -7.84 -16.98
C ASN A 2 -9.80 -8.31 -15.91
N THR A 3 -10.18 -9.29 -15.08
CA THR A 3 -9.33 -9.77 -13.98
C THR A 3 -8.02 -10.41 -14.46
N ASP A 4 -8.05 -11.17 -15.56
CA ASP A 4 -6.84 -11.83 -16.08
C ASP A 4 -5.86 -10.80 -16.66
N GLU A 5 -6.38 -9.79 -17.36
CA GLU A 5 -5.58 -8.67 -17.86
C GLU A 5 -4.96 -7.87 -16.70
N LEU A 6 -5.69 -7.68 -15.59
CA LEU A 6 -5.19 -7.00 -14.39
C LEU A 6 -4.11 -7.79 -13.68
N LEU A 7 -4.27 -9.11 -13.55
CA LEU A 7 -3.24 -9.98 -12.97
C LEU A 7 -1.98 -9.98 -13.83
N ASN A 8 -2.12 -10.07 -15.15
CA ASN A 8 -0.98 -10.00 -16.07
C ASN A 8 -0.28 -8.64 -16.01
N TRP A 9 -1.04 -7.54 -15.97
CA TRP A 9 -0.50 -6.19 -15.81
C TRP A 9 0.25 -6.05 -14.49
N ALA A 10 -0.32 -6.54 -13.39
CA ALA A 10 0.30 -6.49 -12.07
C ALA A 10 1.62 -7.26 -12.02
N SER A 11 1.64 -8.45 -12.61
CA SER A 11 2.85 -9.27 -12.71
C SER A 11 3.90 -8.64 -13.64
N THR A 12 3.49 -7.99 -14.73
CA THR A 12 4.44 -7.37 -15.69
C THR A 12 5.13 -6.15 -15.09
N ASN A 13 4.44 -5.43 -14.20
CA ASN A 13 4.93 -4.21 -13.57
C ASN A 13 5.51 -4.43 -12.16
N ASP A 14 5.57 -5.67 -11.70
CA ASP A 14 6.06 -6.08 -10.37
C ASP A 14 5.43 -5.29 -9.21
N ILE A 15 4.15 -4.88 -9.34
CA ILE A 15 3.55 -3.90 -8.44
C ILE A 15 3.43 -4.39 -6.98
N ILE A 16 3.30 -5.70 -6.76
CA ILE A 16 3.19 -6.26 -5.40
C ILE A 16 4.52 -6.09 -4.67
N GLU A 17 5.62 -6.47 -5.30
CA GLU A 17 6.96 -6.34 -4.70
C GLU A 17 7.36 -4.87 -4.56
N ARG A 18 6.94 -4.02 -5.50
CA ARG A 18 7.14 -2.56 -5.39
C ARG A 18 6.34 -1.97 -4.23
N ALA A 19 5.06 -2.32 -4.07
CA ALA A 19 4.25 -1.88 -2.94
C ALA A 19 4.84 -2.34 -1.60
N LYS A 20 5.30 -3.59 -1.49
CA LYS A 20 5.99 -4.08 -0.27
C LYS A 20 7.26 -3.29 0.06
N LYS A 21 8.06 -2.94 -0.95
CA LYS A 21 9.26 -2.11 -0.75
C LYS A 21 8.89 -0.68 -0.36
N ALA A 22 7.88 -0.11 -1.02
CA ALA A 22 7.40 1.23 -0.76
C ALA A 22 6.86 1.37 0.67
N PHE A 23 6.16 0.35 1.20
CA PHE A 23 5.77 0.30 2.62
C PHE A 23 6.95 0.53 3.58
N TRP A 24 8.07 -0.16 3.38
CA TRP A 24 9.23 0.01 4.26
C TRP A 24 9.86 1.41 4.14
N SER A 25 9.90 1.97 2.92
CA SER A 25 10.32 3.35 2.73
C SER A 25 9.37 4.35 3.38
N TYR A 26 8.05 4.11 3.29
CA TYR A 26 7.03 4.88 3.96
C TYR A 26 7.25 4.88 5.47
N MET A 27 7.50 3.72 6.08
CA MET A 27 7.74 3.62 7.53
C MET A 27 8.96 4.42 8.00
N GLU A 28 10.06 4.39 7.24
CA GLU A 28 11.25 5.19 7.57
C GLU A 28 11.00 6.70 7.41
N ASN A 29 10.30 7.10 6.34
CA ASN A 29 9.93 8.50 6.15
C ASN A 29 8.97 8.97 7.26
N TYR A 30 7.95 8.19 7.59
CA TYR A 30 6.97 8.52 8.60
C TYR A 30 7.60 8.73 9.98
N LYS A 31 8.55 7.87 10.34
CA LYS A 31 9.37 8.00 11.55
C LYS A 31 10.19 9.30 11.59
N MET A 32 10.61 9.82 10.44
CA MET A 32 11.38 11.06 10.34
C MET A 32 10.50 12.31 10.31
N GLU A 33 9.39 12.26 9.58
CA GLU A 33 8.50 13.40 9.31
C GLU A 33 7.56 13.66 10.49
N GLU A 34 6.98 12.61 11.07
CA GLU A 34 5.99 12.68 12.15
C GLU A 34 6.36 11.73 13.32
N PRO A 35 7.52 11.96 13.97
CA PRO A 35 8.09 11.01 14.94
C PRO A 35 7.22 10.75 16.18
N ASP A 36 6.40 11.72 16.58
CA ASP A 36 5.54 11.58 17.76
C ASP A 36 4.33 10.68 17.48
N GLU A 37 3.66 10.87 16.33
CA GLU A 37 2.57 9.99 15.88
C GLU A 37 3.09 8.59 15.58
N TYR A 38 4.24 8.48 14.92
CA TYR A 38 4.91 7.20 14.68
C TYR A 38 5.14 6.43 15.98
N ARG A 39 5.63 7.10 17.03
CA ARG A 39 5.81 6.46 18.35
C ARG A 39 4.48 6.06 18.96
N GLU A 40 3.45 6.89 18.87
CA GLU A 40 2.13 6.55 19.42
C GLU A 40 1.59 5.25 18.82
N LEU A 41 1.77 5.07 17.51
CA LEU A 41 1.25 3.90 16.77
C LEU A 41 2.18 2.67 16.83
N PHE A 42 3.50 2.86 16.78
CA PHE A 42 4.46 1.77 16.56
C PHE A 42 5.48 1.54 17.69
N ASN A 43 5.44 2.29 18.80
CA ASN A 43 6.49 2.17 19.84
C ASN A 43 6.58 0.77 20.50
N ASN A 44 5.49 0.00 20.49
CA ASN A 44 5.46 -1.36 21.05
C ASN A 44 5.50 -2.45 19.96
N VAL A 45 5.77 -2.08 18.71
CA VAL A 45 5.82 -2.99 17.57
C VAL A 45 7.27 -3.25 17.21
N ASP A 46 7.71 -4.51 17.29
CA ASP A 46 8.99 -4.91 16.69
C ASP A 46 8.80 -5.07 15.18
N LEU A 47 9.32 -4.10 14.41
CA LEU A 47 9.20 -4.09 12.95
C LEU A 47 9.79 -5.34 12.28
N ASN A 48 10.71 -6.04 12.93
CA ASN A 48 11.30 -7.27 12.39
C ASN A 48 10.35 -8.47 12.46
N LEU A 49 9.26 -8.36 13.23
CA LEU A 49 8.22 -9.39 13.37
C LEU A 49 7.00 -9.11 12.49
N LEU A 50 7.04 -8.06 11.67
CA LEU A 50 5.93 -7.75 10.76
C LEU A 50 5.94 -8.68 9.54
N ASP A 51 4.78 -9.24 9.25
CA ASP A 51 4.51 -9.94 8.00
C ASP A 51 3.76 -9.03 7.02
N THR A 52 4.08 -9.15 5.73
CA THR A 52 3.46 -8.35 4.66
C THR A 52 2.72 -9.23 3.66
N ASN A 53 1.40 -9.13 3.63
CA ASN A 53 0.53 -9.96 2.81
C ASN A 53 -0.23 -9.13 1.77
N ILE A 54 -0.23 -9.57 0.52
CA ILE A 54 -1.09 -8.98 -0.51
C ILE A 54 -2.53 -9.45 -0.26
N SER A 55 -3.44 -8.51 -0.03
CA SER A 55 -4.85 -8.84 0.22
C SER A 55 -5.76 -8.53 -0.95
N LYS A 56 -5.45 -7.46 -1.71
CA LYS A 56 -6.31 -6.99 -2.79
C LYS A 56 -5.54 -6.21 -3.85
N ILE A 57 -5.96 -6.37 -5.10
CA ILE A 57 -5.61 -5.48 -6.21
C ILE A 57 -6.92 -4.98 -6.81
N SER A 58 -7.03 -3.66 -7.01
CA SER A 58 -8.24 -3.03 -7.54
C SER A 58 -7.91 -2.15 -8.72
N LEU A 59 -8.68 -2.26 -9.81
CA LEU A 59 -8.73 -1.24 -10.85
C LEU A 59 -9.83 -0.25 -10.50
N THR A 60 -9.47 1.01 -10.36
CA THR A 60 -10.36 2.07 -9.87
C THR A 60 -10.47 3.19 -10.89
N ILE A 61 -11.68 3.72 -11.06
CA ILE A 61 -11.95 4.98 -11.76
C ILE A 61 -12.58 5.93 -10.74
N SER A 62 -11.87 7.00 -10.39
CA SER A 62 -12.36 8.06 -9.51
C SER A 62 -12.60 9.33 -10.30
N TYR A 63 -13.58 10.14 -9.89
CA TYR A 63 -13.84 11.44 -10.50
C TYR A 63 -13.32 12.57 -9.63
N ARG A 64 -12.55 13.49 -10.22
CA ARG A 64 -12.09 14.72 -9.58
C ARG A 64 -12.53 15.91 -10.43
N PHE A 65 -13.49 16.70 -9.93
CA PHE A 65 -14.09 17.81 -10.68
C PHE A 65 -14.60 17.37 -12.07
N ASP A 66 -15.38 16.28 -12.09
CA ASP A 66 -15.94 15.64 -13.29
C ASP A 66 -14.91 15.02 -14.26
N GLU A 67 -13.61 15.10 -13.96
CA GLU A 67 -12.56 14.42 -14.74
C GLU A 67 -12.29 13.01 -14.19
N PRO A 68 -12.37 11.95 -15.01
CA PRO A 68 -12.07 10.60 -14.58
C PRO A 68 -10.56 10.37 -14.48
N ILE A 69 -10.14 9.78 -13.36
CA ILE A 69 -8.77 9.36 -13.08
C ILE A 69 -8.79 7.85 -12.86
N SER A 70 -8.02 7.13 -13.67
CA SER A 70 -7.92 5.66 -13.59
C SER A 70 -6.58 5.25 -12.99
N PHE A 71 -6.61 4.33 -12.03
CA PHE A 71 -5.43 3.82 -11.35
C PHE A 71 -5.65 2.40 -10.84
N VAL A 72 -4.56 1.72 -10.53
CA VAL A 72 -4.57 0.43 -9.84
C VAL A 72 -4.11 0.65 -8.40
N SER A 73 -4.91 0.19 -7.44
CA SER A 73 -4.53 0.15 -6.02
C SER A 73 -4.07 -1.25 -5.64
N VAL A 74 -2.97 -1.34 -4.90
CA VAL A 74 -2.44 -2.57 -4.28
C VAL A 74 -2.54 -2.41 -2.77
N PHE A 75 -3.18 -3.38 -2.10
CA PHE A 75 -3.38 -3.36 -0.65
C PHE A 75 -2.51 -4.43 0.00
N ILE A 76 -1.59 -3.99 0.86
CA ILE A 76 -0.73 -4.84 1.67
C ILE A 76 -1.24 -4.80 3.10
N GLU A 77 -1.71 -5.94 3.60
CA GLU A 77 -1.98 -6.14 5.02
C GLU A 77 -0.66 -6.32 5.76
N ILE A 78 -0.51 -5.59 6.86
CA ILE A 78 0.62 -5.65 7.76
C ILE A 78 0.17 -6.39 9.00
N ILE A 79 0.75 -7.56 9.24
CA ILE A 79 0.38 -8.44 10.35
C ILE A 79 1.47 -8.38 11.42
N TYR A 80 1.07 -8.25 12.69
CA TYR A 80 1.93 -8.31 13.86
C TYR A 80 1.33 -9.28 14.87
N GLU A 81 2.10 -10.28 15.31
CA GLU A 81 1.62 -11.28 16.29
C GLU A 81 0.29 -11.95 15.89
N GLU A 82 0.14 -12.31 14.62
CA GLU A 82 -1.07 -12.92 14.03
C GLU A 82 -2.30 -11.99 13.91
N GLU A 83 -2.19 -10.71 14.29
CA GLU A 83 -3.25 -9.71 14.15
C GLU A 83 -2.94 -8.68 13.06
N GLU A 84 -3.97 -8.19 12.36
CA GLU A 84 -3.82 -7.12 11.36
C GLU A 84 -3.57 -5.78 12.07
N LEU A 85 -2.36 -5.24 11.92
CA LEU A 85 -1.94 -3.99 12.52
C LEU A 85 -2.38 -2.78 11.69
N CYS A 86 -2.21 -2.86 10.37
CA CYS A 86 -2.61 -1.81 9.44
C CYS A 86 -2.68 -2.33 8.00
N ILE A 87 -3.26 -1.52 7.13
CA ILE A 87 -3.27 -1.72 5.68
C ILE A 87 -2.48 -0.59 5.03
N TYR A 88 -1.49 -0.97 4.22
CA TYR A 88 -0.78 -0.06 3.32
C TYR A 88 -1.38 -0.17 1.91
N GLU A 89 -1.80 0.95 1.34
CA GLU A 89 -2.36 1.05 0.00
C GLU A 89 -1.41 1.84 -0.90
N SER A 90 -0.95 1.24 -1.99
CA SER A 90 -0.11 1.90 -3.01
C SER A 90 -0.85 2.03 -4.34
N LEU A 91 -0.82 3.24 -4.91
CA LEU A 91 -1.54 3.59 -6.13
C LEU A 91 -0.57 3.70 -7.31
N PHE A 92 -0.96 3.08 -8.42
CA PHE A 92 -0.19 3.06 -9.66
C PHE A 92 -1.05 3.57 -10.82
N SER A 93 -0.45 4.33 -11.73
CA SER A 93 -1.04 4.62 -13.03
C SER A 93 -1.09 3.35 -13.89
N LEU A 94 -1.87 3.37 -14.98
CA LEU A 94 -2.00 2.22 -15.88
C LEU A 94 -0.72 1.90 -16.68
N ASP A 95 0.27 2.79 -16.68
CA ASP A 95 1.61 2.54 -17.23
C ASP A 95 2.60 1.97 -16.21
N GLY A 96 2.16 1.79 -14.95
CA GLY A 96 2.95 1.20 -13.87
C GLY A 96 3.74 2.22 -13.04
N SER A 97 3.62 3.53 -13.30
CA SER A 97 4.25 4.55 -12.48
C SER A 97 3.56 4.66 -11.11
N GLU A 98 4.33 4.95 -10.06
CA GLU A 98 3.80 5.25 -8.72
C GLU A 98 3.09 6.62 -8.73
N LEU A 99 1.93 6.69 -8.09
CA LEU A 99 1.12 7.90 -7.99
C LEU A 99 1.08 8.44 -6.56
N ASP A 100 0.74 7.58 -5.61
CA ASP A 100 0.56 7.94 -4.20
C ASP A 100 0.53 6.68 -3.33
N ASP A 101 0.64 6.85 -2.02
CA ASP A 101 0.46 5.78 -1.05
C ASP A 101 -0.20 6.25 0.25
N TYR A 102 -0.82 5.31 0.97
CA TYR A 102 -1.56 5.58 2.20
C TYR A 102 -1.36 4.46 3.22
N LEU A 103 -1.25 4.81 4.49
CA LEU A 103 -1.31 3.88 5.61
C LEU A 103 -2.63 4.06 6.36
N ARG A 104 -3.31 2.96 6.68
CA ARG A 104 -4.56 2.97 7.46
C ARG A 104 -4.44 1.98 8.61
N MET A 105 -4.49 2.49 9.84
CA MET A 105 -4.50 1.62 11.03
C MET A 105 -5.83 0.86 11.11
N THR A 106 -5.76 -0.41 11.53
CA THR A 106 -6.93 -1.19 11.90
C THR A 106 -7.36 -0.81 13.32
N ASN A 107 -8.65 -0.52 13.50
CA ASN A 107 -9.25 -0.20 14.81
C ASN A 107 -9.59 -1.45 15.62
#